data_AF-A0A1W9LVK9-F1
#
_entry.id   AF-A0A1W9LVK9-F1
#
_cell.length_a   1.000
_cell.length_b   1.000
_cell.length_c   1.000
_cell.angle_alpha   90.00
_cell.angle_beta   90.00
_cell.angle_gamma   90.00
#
_symmetry.space_group_name_H-M   'P 1'
#
loop_
_entity.id
_entity.type
_entity.pdbx_description
1 polymer ?
#
loop_
_entity_poly.entity_id
_entity_poly.type
_entity_poly.pdbx_seq_one_letter_code
_entity_poly.pdbx_strand_id
1 'polypeptide(L)'
;MKHLFGPVRSRRLGRSLGIDLLPDKICPFDCLYCEVGPTVRRTCQRCEYTSTAGILQEIDDFIAQEGAAGVDVYTVTAQGEPTLHTGLGRVLRHLRQRGGRPVVVLTNGALLHDAAVRQELAAADIVVPSLDAARYEAFLRLNRPEPGFDLDGMIEGLLALCAEHPGAVWLEILLAAGCNDSEEDLAALAVVLCRLPPSARHRVQLNTVTRPSRTAVVHPLTLERLQAIASQLQKHCPLPVEVLATAPVAVNTKDCNAAVADPALPSHSPWENQAERIVQMVRRRPCTAEELWAALGLAGQEAPSRALLERLVVAGRLRRQCQGAAEFYLPGTGVS
;
A
#
# COMPACT_ATOMS: atom_id res chain seq x y z
N MET A 1 9.64 -3.05 16.57
CA MET A 1 9.80 -3.57 15.21
C MET A 1 9.95 -2.38 14.29
N LYS A 2 11.08 -2.28 13.59
CA LYS A 2 11.41 -1.15 12.71
C LYS A 2 10.91 -1.40 11.29
N HIS A 3 10.92 -2.67 10.87
CA HIS A 3 10.63 -3.10 9.50
C HIS A 3 9.31 -3.85 9.38
N LEU A 4 8.76 -4.35 10.49
CA LEU A 4 7.49 -5.06 10.50
C LEU A 4 6.36 -4.19 11.07
N PHE A 5 5.16 -4.28 10.48
CA PHE A 5 3.97 -3.60 10.96
C PHE A 5 2.68 -4.42 10.74
N GLY A 6 1.69 -4.22 11.62
CA GLY A 6 0.45 -5.00 11.63
C GLY A 6 0.49 -6.18 12.61
N PRO A 7 -0.28 -7.27 12.36
CA PRO A 7 -1.03 -7.55 11.13
C PRO A 7 -2.27 -6.67 10.95
N VAL A 8 -2.47 -6.14 9.74
CA VAL A 8 -3.62 -5.33 9.35
C VAL A 8 -4.64 -6.15 8.58
N ARG A 9 -5.93 -5.85 8.71
CA ARG A 9 -6.96 -6.48 7.87
C ARG A 9 -6.88 -5.91 6.45
N SER A 10 -6.34 -6.72 5.54
CA SER A 10 -6.32 -6.42 4.11
C SER A 10 -7.70 -6.59 3.51
N ARG A 11 -8.01 -5.78 2.50
CA ARG A 11 -9.25 -5.87 1.71
C ARG A 11 -9.34 -7.17 0.91
N ARG A 12 -8.20 -7.77 0.57
CA ARG A 12 -8.11 -8.92 -0.35
C ARG A 12 -7.20 -10.07 0.13
N LEU A 13 -6.40 -9.86 1.19
CA LEU A 13 -5.37 -10.82 1.62
C LEU A 13 -5.56 -11.36 3.05
N GLY A 14 -6.68 -11.06 3.72
CA GLY A 14 -6.86 -11.42 5.13
C GLY A 14 -5.98 -10.59 6.08
N ARG A 15 -5.55 -11.17 7.20
CA ARG A 15 -4.68 -10.50 8.19
C ARG A 15 -3.23 -10.49 7.69
N SER A 16 -2.78 -9.34 7.20
CA SER A 16 -1.49 -9.18 6.56
C SER A 16 -0.47 -8.53 7.48
N LEU A 17 0.67 -9.20 7.67
CA LEU A 17 1.85 -8.57 8.25
C LEU A 17 2.64 -7.87 7.14
N GLY A 18 2.90 -6.58 7.31
CA GLY A 18 3.69 -5.79 6.37
C GLY A 18 5.19 -5.86 6.68
N ILE A 19 6.01 -5.98 5.64
CA ILE A 19 7.48 -5.98 5.70
C ILE A 19 8.02 -4.83 4.84
N ASP A 20 8.55 -3.81 5.51
CA ASP A 20 9.07 -2.57 4.93
C ASP A 20 10.58 -2.67 4.70
N LEU A 21 11.01 -2.51 3.45
CA LEU A 21 12.42 -2.62 3.05
C LEU A 21 13.13 -1.27 3.00
N LEU A 22 12.41 -0.17 3.21
CA LEU A 22 12.92 1.18 3.02
C LEU A 22 12.88 1.96 4.34
N PRO A 23 13.86 2.84 4.60
CA PRO A 23 13.85 3.66 5.82
C PRO A 23 12.78 4.75 5.75
N ASP A 24 12.55 5.30 4.56
CA ASP A 24 11.63 6.40 4.26
C ASP A 24 10.87 6.13 2.96
N LYS A 25 9.99 7.06 2.54
CA LYS A 25 9.33 7.01 1.24
C LYS A 25 10.31 7.29 0.08
N ILE A 26 10.97 6.23 -0.38
CA ILE A 26 11.85 6.22 -1.56
C ILE A 26 11.13 5.47 -2.67
N CYS A 27 10.79 6.16 -3.76
CA CYS A 27 9.90 5.62 -4.78
C CYS A 27 10.15 6.31 -6.11
N PRO A 28 10.09 5.64 -7.26
CA PRO A 28 10.13 6.30 -8.57
C PRO A 28 9.01 7.33 -8.76
N PHE A 29 7.90 7.18 -8.03
CA PHE A 29 6.67 7.95 -8.19
C PHE A 29 6.35 8.81 -6.97
N ASP A 30 5.59 9.87 -7.16
CA ASP A 30 5.06 10.75 -6.10
C ASP A 30 3.52 10.83 -6.19
N CYS A 31 2.88 9.66 -6.24
CA CYS A 31 1.45 9.51 -6.53
C CYS A 31 0.58 10.37 -5.61
N LEU A 32 -0.40 11.05 -6.20
CA LEU A 32 -1.31 11.93 -5.46
C LEU A 32 -2.22 11.20 -4.47
N TYR A 33 -2.55 9.95 -4.76
CA TYR A 33 -3.39 9.10 -3.91
C TYR A 33 -2.60 8.39 -2.80
N CYS A 34 -1.27 8.52 -2.76
CA CYS A 34 -0.44 7.71 -1.86
C CYS A 34 -0.74 8.03 -0.39
N GLU A 35 -1.05 6.98 0.36
CA GLU A 35 -1.43 7.02 1.78
C GLU A 35 -0.24 7.35 2.70
N VAL A 36 0.99 7.07 2.27
CA VAL A 36 2.22 7.29 3.04
C VAL A 36 2.63 8.76 3.10
N GLY A 37 2.22 9.57 2.12
CA GLY A 37 2.60 11.00 2.02
C GLY A 37 3.50 11.31 0.83
N PRO A 38 4.22 12.45 0.80
CA PRO A 38 5.07 12.85 -0.32
C PRO A 38 6.35 12.02 -0.41
N THR A 39 6.82 11.75 -1.63
CA THR A 39 8.06 11.00 -1.84
C THR A 39 9.28 11.82 -1.47
N VAL A 40 10.08 11.30 -0.53
CA VAL A 40 11.30 11.94 -0.01
C VAL A 40 12.41 11.90 -1.05
N ARG A 41 12.57 10.75 -1.71
CA ARG A 41 13.55 10.56 -2.79
C ARG A 41 12.89 9.87 -3.98
N ARG A 42 12.81 10.59 -5.10
CA ARG A 42 12.38 10.06 -6.40
C ARG A 42 13.56 9.47 -7.16
N THR A 43 13.53 8.17 -7.43
CA THR A 43 14.63 7.45 -8.11
C THR A 43 14.20 6.05 -8.55
N CYS A 44 14.74 5.56 -9.68
CA CYS A 44 14.78 4.14 -10.04
C CYS A 44 16.07 3.41 -9.62
N GLN A 45 16.98 4.06 -8.88
CA GLN A 45 18.24 3.44 -8.49
C GLN A 45 18.01 2.33 -7.46
N ARG A 46 18.52 1.13 -7.72
CA ARG A 46 18.46 0.02 -6.77
C ARG A 46 19.63 0.08 -5.79
N CYS A 47 19.36 0.02 -4.49
CA CYS A 47 20.36 0.03 -3.41
C CYS A 47 19.95 -0.87 -2.24
N GLU A 48 20.88 -1.18 -1.35
CA GLU A 48 20.55 -1.69 -0.03
C GLU A 48 20.20 -0.50 0.89
N TYR A 49 18.95 -0.04 0.82
CA TYR A 49 18.49 1.14 1.58
C TYR A 49 18.35 0.86 3.07
N THR A 50 18.16 -0.40 3.44
CA THR A 50 18.11 -0.89 4.81
C THR A 50 18.90 -2.18 4.87
N SER A 51 19.56 -2.49 5.99
CA SER A 51 20.31 -3.74 6.11
C SER A 51 19.40 -4.95 5.88
N THR A 52 19.66 -5.72 4.83
CA THR A 52 18.93 -6.95 4.53
C THR A 52 19.03 -7.89 5.73
N ALA A 53 20.22 -8.03 6.32
CA ALA A 53 20.45 -8.87 7.48
C ALA A 53 19.59 -8.43 8.69
N GLY A 54 19.43 -7.12 8.91
CA GLY A 54 18.56 -6.60 9.97
C GLY A 54 17.09 -6.95 9.75
N ILE A 55 16.60 -6.87 8.51
CA ILE A 55 15.23 -7.26 8.15
C ILE A 55 15.02 -8.76 8.39
N LEU A 56 15.96 -9.61 7.94
CA LEU A 56 15.88 -11.06 8.13
C LEU A 56 15.83 -11.43 9.62
N GLN A 57 16.67 -10.79 10.44
CA GLN A 57 16.67 -11.01 11.89
C GLN A 57 15.32 -10.60 12.52
N GLU A 58 14.76 -9.44 12.14
CA GLU A 58 13.47 -8.99 12.68
C GLU A 58 12.32 -9.94 12.29
N ILE A 59 12.38 -10.50 11.07
CA ILE A 59 11.45 -11.56 10.61
C ILE A 59 11.57 -12.81 11.48
N ASP A 60 12.80 -13.29 11.72
CA ASP A 60 13.04 -14.49 12.53
C ASP A 60 12.58 -14.30 13.98
N ASP A 61 12.87 -13.15 14.58
CA ASP A 61 12.44 -12.82 15.94
C ASP A 61 10.90 -12.79 16.05
N PHE A 62 10.22 -12.22 15.05
CA PHE A 62 8.76 -12.19 14.99
C PHE A 62 8.14 -13.58 14.90
N ILE A 63 8.70 -14.45 14.04
CA ILE A 63 8.21 -15.81 13.85
C ILE A 63 8.43 -16.65 15.12
N ALA A 64 9.57 -16.47 15.81
CA ALA A 64 9.92 -17.24 17.00
C ALA A 64 9.04 -16.92 18.23
N GLN A 65 8.52 -15.69 18.36
CA GLN A 65 7.75 -15.24 19.53
C GLN A 65 6.24 -15.53 19.46
N GLU A 66 5.80 -16.57 18.74
CA GLU A 66 4.39 -16.85 18.41
C GLU A 66 3.66 -15.72 17.62
N GLY A 67 4.38 -14.70 17.15
CA GLY A 67 3.82 -13.58 16.37
C GLY A 67 3.13 -13.99 15.07
N ALA A 68 3.43 -15.20 14.57
CA ALA A 68 2.73 -15.79 13.41
C ALA A 68 1.27 -16.20 13.70
N ALA A 69 0.86 -16.31 14.97
CA ALA A 69 -0.51 -16.65 15.34
C ALA A 69 -1.47 -15.52 14.91
N GLY A 70 -2.31 -15.81 13.91
CA GLY A 70 -3.25 -14.84 13.35
C GLY A 70 -2.69 -13.95 12.24
N VAL A 71 -1.52 -14.27 11.69
CA VAL A 71 -1.05 -13.74 10.40
C VAL A 71 -1.48 -14.71 9.30
N ASP A 72 -2.27 -14.23 8.35
CA ASP A 72 -2.70 -15.03 7.20
C ASP A 72 -1.68 -14.97 6.05
N VAL A 73 -0.96 -13.85 5.94
CA VAL A 73 -0.08 -13.55 4.81
C VAL A 73 1.05 -12.59 5.21
N TYR A 74 2.22 -12.79 4.60
CA TYR A 74 3.32 -11.84 4.65
C TYR A 74 3.29 -10.97 3.39
N THR A 75 3.21 -9.65 3.56
CA THR A 75 3.20 -8.72 2.44
C THR A 75 4.45 -7.85 2.50
N VAL A 76 5.37 -8.05 1.54
CA VAL A 76 6.43 -7.10 1.28
C VAL A 76 5.80 -5.88 0.61
N THR A 77 5.74 -4.82 1.38
CA THR A 77 5.20 -3.53 1.01
C THR A 77 6.04 -2.50 1.73
N ALA A 78 6.36 -1.40 1.09
CA ALA A 78 7.19 -0.39 1.70
C ALA A 78 6.43 0.91 1.91
N GLN A 79 7.04 1.81 2.67
CA GLN A 79 6.70 3.23 2.61
C GLN A 79 6.97 3.82 1.21
N GLY A 80 7.76 3.13 0.37
CA GLY A 80 8.03 3.45 -1.03
C GLY A 80 7.94 2.23 -1.95
N GLU A 81 8.84 2.12 -2.93
CA GLU A 81 8.84 1.02 -3.91
C GLU A 81 9.80 -0.12 -3.51
N PRO A 82 9.32 -1.31 -3.14
CA PRO A 82 10.17 -2.38 -2.61
C PRO A 82 11.16 -2.95 -3.65
N THR A 83 10.88 -2.87 -4.96
CA THR A 83 11.81 -3.34 -6.00
C THR A 83 13.09 -2.52 -6.12
N LEU A 84 13.13 -1.33 -5.51
CA LEU A 84 14.36 -0.55 -5.35
C LEU A 84 15.36 -1.22 -4.39
N HIS A 85 14.92 -2.13 -3.52
CA HIS A 85 15.79 -2.76 -2.55
C HIS A 85 16.54 -3.96 -3.16
N THR A 86 17.87 -3.92 -3.22
CA THR A 86 18.68 -5.02 -3.79
C THR A 86 18.59 -6.33 -3.00
N GLY A 87 18.17 -6.26 -1.74
CA GLY A 87 17.89 -7.43 -0.90
C GLY A 87 16.53 -8.09 -1.11
N LEU A 88 15.65 -7.57 -1.99
CA LEU A 88 14.26 -8.05 -2.15
C LEU A 88 14.20 -9.57 -2.35
N GLY A 89 14.90 -10.11 -3.35
CA GLY A 89 14.90 -11.55 -3.62
C GLY A 89 15.42 -12.42 -2.47
N ARG A 90 16.27 -11.89 -1.57
CA ARG A 90 16.71 -12.60 -0.36
C ARG A 90 15.60 -12.61 0.69
N VAL A 91 14.93 -11.48 0.92
CA VAL A 91 13.82 -11.36 1.87
C VAL A 91 12.66 -12.27 1.47
N LEU A 92 12.27 -12.27 0.19
CA LEU A 92 11.17 -13.11 -0.30
C LEU A 92 11.46 -14.61 -0.12
N ARG A 93 12.68 -15.05 -0.48
CA ARG A 93 13.08 -16.46 -0.28
C ARG A 93 13.13 -16.83 1.19
N HIS A 94 13.61 -15.95 2.07
CA HIS A 94 13.63 -16.18 3.51
C HIS A 94 12.22 -16.34 4.08
N LEU A 95 11.30 -15.43 3.74
CA LEU A 95 9.89 -15.51 4.14
C LEU A 95 9.24 -16.82 3.66
N ARG A 96 9.51 -17.23 2.42
CA ARG A 96 8.99 -18.48 1.86
C ARG A 96 9.54 -19.74 2.57
N GLN A 97 10.81 -19.72 2.98
CA GLN A 97 11.46 -20.85 3.65
C GLN A 97 11.06 -20.99 5.12
N ARG A 98 10.86 -19.85 5.81
CA ARG A 98 10.60 -19.80 7.25
C ARG A 98 9.13 -19.68 7.59
N GLY A 99 8.34 -19.15 6.66
CA GLY A 99 6.92 -18.86 6.83
C GLY A 99 6.03 -19.96 6.27
N GLY A 100 5.14 -20.49 7.10
CA GLY A 100 4.04 -21.36 6.67
C GLY A 100 2.86 -20.59 6.03
N ARG A 101 3.10 -19.39 5.51
CA ARG A 101 2.07 -18.46 5.01
C ARG A 101 2.47 -17.92 3.64
N PRO A 102 1.49 -17.57 2.77
CA PRO A 102 1.79 -16.98 1.48
C PRO A 102 2.59 -15.67 1.58
N VAL A 103 3.45 -15.43 0.61
CA VAL A 103 4.24 -14.20 0.47
C VAL A 103 3.71 -13.38 -0.69
N VAL A 104 3.41 -12.12 -0.42
CA VAL A 104 2.84 -11.16 -1.40
C VAL A 104 3.77 -9.97 -1.56
N VAL A 105 3.89 -9.44 -2.76
CA VAL A 105 4.59 -8.17 -3.03
C VAL A 105 3.61 -7.17 -3.60
N LEU A 106 3.53 -5.97 -3.02
CA LEU A 106 2.90 -4.81 -3.65
C LEU A 106 4.00 -3.98 -4.34
N THR A 107 3.84 -3.68 -5.62
CA THR A 107 4.82 -2.90 -6.39
C THR A 107 4.12 -1.92 -7.31
N ASN A 108 4.67 -0.72 -7.46
CA ASN A 108 4.20 0.25 -8.42
C ASN A 108 4.58 -0.11 -9.87
N GLY A 109 5.37 -1.17 -10.07
CA GLY A 109 5.72 -1.72 -11.37
C GLY A 109 6.86 -1.02 -12.10
N ALA A 110 7.43 0.06 -11.56
CA ALA A 110 8.38 0.92 -12.26
C ALA A 110 9.62 0.18 -12.81
N LEU A 111 10.12 -0.80 -12.05
CA LEU A 111 11.32 -1.56 -12.39
C LEU A 111 11.03 -2.91 -13.06
N LEU A 112 9.79 -3.18 -13.46
CA LEU A 112 9.44 -4.47 -14.08
C LEU A 112 10.09 -4.68 -15.45
N HIS A 113 10.60 -3.62 -16.10
CA HIS A 113 11.39 -3.73 -17.32
C HIS A 113 12.71 -4.51 -17.08
N ASP A 114 13.26 -4.46 -15.86
CA ASP A 114 14.46 -5.20 -15.47
C ASP A 114 14.14 -6.69 -15.20
N ALA A 115 14.71 -7.58 -16.01
CA ALA A 115 14.52 -9.02 -15.88
C ALA A 115 15.03 -9.56 -14.53
N ALA A 116 16.07 -8.96 -13.93
CA ALA A 116 16.57 -9.37 -12.62
C ALA A 116 15.54 -9.08 -11.51
N VAL A 117 14.82 -7.95 -11.59
CA VAL A 117 13.70 -7.65 -10.67
C VAL A 117 12.60 -8.70 -10.80
N ARG A 118 12.20 -9.05 -12.02
CA ARG A 118 11.18 -10.09 -12.25
C ARG A 118 11.61 -11.46 -11.71
N GLN A 119 12.88 -11.82 -11.86
CA GLN A 119 13.44 -13.05 -11.30
C GLN A 119 13.43 -13.06 -9.76
N GLU A 120 13.69 -11.93 -9.10
CA GLU A 120 13.57 -11.82 -7.65
C GLU A 120 12.12 -11.96 -7.19
N LEU A 121 11.19 -11.29 -7.90
CA LEU A 121 9.75 -11.35 -7.61
C LEU A 121 9.16 -12.75 -7.75
N ALA A 122 9.75 -13.62 -8.58
CA ALA A 122 9.30 -15.00 -8.76
C ALA A 122 9.34 -15.86 -7.47
N ALA A 123 10.00 -15.39 -6.40
CA ALA A 123 9.95 -16.03 -5.09
C ALA A 123 8.64 -15.77 -4.31
N ALA A 124 7.84 -14.77 -4.71
CA ALA A 124 6.55 -14.47 -4.12
C ALA A 124 5.44 -15.38 -4.65
N ASP A 125 4.45 -15.69 -3.83
CA ASP A 125 3.26 -16.43 -4.26
C ASP A 125 2.31 -15.55 -5.08
N ILE A 126 2.23 -14.26 -4.73
CA ILE A 126 1.41 -13.26 -5.42
C ILE A 126 2.21 -11.97 -5.59
N VAL A 127 2.22 -11.42 -6.80
CA VAL A 127 2.70 -10.04 -7.05
C VAL A 127 1.50 -9.19 -7.44
N VAL A 128 1.38 -8.03 -6.82
CA VAL A 128 0.34 -7.03 -7.10
C VAL A 128 1.03 -5.80 -7.69
N PRO A 129 1.26 -5.77 -9.01
CA PRO A 129 1.75 -4.57 -9.69
C PRO A 129 0.62 -3.55 -9.87
N SER A 130 0.97 -2.26 -9.90
CA SER A 130 0.04 -1.18 -10.24
C SER A 130 0.26 -0.65 -11.66
N LEU A 131 -0.82 -0.38 -12.38
CA LEU A 131 -0.81 0.38 -13.63
C LEU A 131 -2.04 1.31 -13.67
N ASP A 132 -1.90 2.50 -13.11
CA ASP A 132 -3.05 3.40 -12.95
C ASP A 132 -3.39 4.15 -14.24
N ALA A 133 -2.44 4.30 -15.17
CA ALA A 133 -2.67 4.95 -16.45
C ALA A 133 -1.75 4.36 -17.52
N ALA A 134 -2.31 4.15 -18.72
CA ALA A 134 -1.56 3.75 -19.91
C ALA A 134 -1.29 4.93 -20.87
N ARG A 135 -1.65 6.15 -20.47
CA ARG A 135 -1.30 7.39 -21.16
C ARG A 135 -0.37 8.21 -20.29
N TYR A 136 0.69 8.74 -20.90
CA TYR A 136 1.70 9.48 -20.17
C TYR A 136 1.13 10.72 -19.47
N GLU A 137 0.15 11.41 -20.07
CA GLU A 137 -0.44 12.61 -19.48
C GLU A 137 -1.23 12.32 -18.20
N ALA A 138 -2.03 11.25 -18.18
CA ALA A 138 -2.74 10.80 -16.99
C ALA A 138 -1.76 10.24 -15.94
N PHE A 139 -0.73 9.51 -16.37
CA PHE A 139 0.32 8.99 -15.51
C PHE A 139 1.11 10.11 -14.81
N LEU A 140 1.48 11.17 -15.55
CA LEU A 140 2.10 12.38 -14.99
C LEU A 140 1.17 13.07 -13.98
N ARG A 141 -0.12 13.17 -14.29
CA ARG A 141 -1.11 13.83 -13.43
C ARG A 141 -1.26 13.10 -12.09
N LEU A 142 -1.40 11.78 -12.13
CA LEU A 142 -1.74 10.95 -10.97
C LEU A 142 -0.51 10.38 -10.25
N ASN A 143 0.39 9.70 -10.97
CA ASN A 143 1.54 8.97 -10.41
C ASN A 143 2.76 9.86 -10.21
N ARG A 144 2.92 10.91 -11.03
CA ARG A 144 4.04 11.88 -10.94
C ARG A 144 5.40 11.19 -10.88
N PRO A 145 5.77 10.44 -11.94
CA PRO A 145 7.04 9.74 -11.97
C PRO A 145 8.25 10.69 -11.96
N GLU A 146 9.44 10.14 -11.79
CA GLU A 146 10.67 10.87 -12.03
C GLU A 146 10.75 11.37 -13.50
N PRO A 147 11.44 12.49 -13.76
CA PRO A 147 11.53 13.04 -15.11
C PRO A 147 12.12 12.04 -16.11
N GLY A 148 11.49 11.94 -17.28
CA GLY A 148 11.96 11.04 -18.35
C GLY A 148 11.66 9.56 -18.13
N PHE A 149 10.80 9.22 -17.16
CA PHE A 149 10.38 7.84 -16.92
C PHE A 149 9.73 7.20 -18.15
N ASP A 150 10.13 5.97 -18.48
CA ASP A 150 9.64 5.19 -19.61
C ASP A 150 8.41 4.36 -19.22
N LEU A 151 7.22 4.88 -19.51
CA LEU A 151 5.95 4.20 -19.25
C LEU A 151 5.76 2.97 -20.14
N ASP A 152 6.20 3.02 -21.40
CA ASP A 152 6.04 1.91 -22.33
C ASP A 152 6.90 0.73 -21.90
N GLY A 153 8.16 0.98 -21.53
CA GLY A 153 9.04 -0.04 -20.96
C GLY A 153 8.48 -0.67 -19.67
N MET A 154 7.85 0.12 -18.81
CA MET A 154 7.13 -0.39 -17.63
C MET A 154 5.97 -1.31 -18.02
N ILE A 155 5.18 -0.94 -19.02
CA ILE A 155 4.06 -1.77 -19.53
C ILE A 155 4.59 -3.09 -20.12
N GLU A 156 5.66 -3.06 -20.93
CA GLU A 156 6.27 -4.28 -21.45
C GLU A 156 6.83 -5.17 -20.32
N GLY A 157 7.43 -4.57 -19.30
CA GLY A 157 7.87 -5.26 -18.10
C GLY A 157 6.73 -5.96 -17.34
N LEU A 158 5.57 -5.31 -17.23
CA LEU A 158 4.36 -5.90 -16.64
C LEU A 158 3.86 -7.10 -17.46
N LEU A 159 3.83 -6.98 -18.78
CA LEU A 159 3.41 -8.09 -19.66
C LEU A 159 4.37 -9.28 -19.53
N ALA A 160 5.68 -9.02 -19.49
CA ALA A 160 6.70 -10.04 -19.24
C ALA A 160 6.54 -10.70 -17.87
N LEU A 161 6.29 -9.92 -16.81
CA LEU A 161 6.01 -10.46 -15.47
C LEU A 161 4.79 -11.40 -15.51
N CYS A 162 3.69 -11.00 -16.14
CA CYS A 162 2.50 -11.83 -16.26
C CYS A 162 2.76 -13.16 -17.00
N ALA A 163 3.64 -13.16 -18.00
CA ALA A 163 4.02 -14.35 -18.74
C ALA A 163 4.96 -15.28 -17.94
N GLU A 164 5.91 -14.71 -17.21
CA GLU A 164 7.03 -15.45 -16.59
C GLU A 164 6.76 -15.88 -15.13
N HIS A 165 5.93 -15.14 -14.39
CA HIS A 165 5.80 -15.33 -12.94
C HIS A 165 5.20 -16.71 -12.59
N PRO A 166 5.78 -17.50 -11.65
CA PRO A 166 5.31 -18.85 -11.30
C PRO A 166 4.11 -18.86 -10.34
N GLY A 167 3.87 -17.77 -9.62
CA GLY A 167 2.67 -17.55 -8.80
C GLY A 167 1.61 -16.70 -9.52
N ALA A 168 0.74 -16.05 -8.76
CA ALA A 168 -0.30 -15.18 -9.32
C ALA A 168 0.17 -13.73 -9.51
N VAL A 169 -0.35 -13.07 -10.54
CA VAL A 169 -0.20 -11.63 -10.75
C VAL A 169 -1.58 -10.98 -10.70
N TRP A 170 -1.80 -10.11 -9.71
CA TRP A 170 -3.07 -9.40 -9.53
C TRP A 170 -2.83 -7.93 -9.85
N LEU A 171 -3.08 -7.54 -11.11
CA LEU A 171 -2.87 -6.18 -11.57
C LEU A 171 -3.85 -5.23 -10.87
N GLU A 172 -3.36 -4.27 -10.11
CA GLU A 172 -4.16 -3.24 -9.48
C GLU A 172 -4.21 -1.98 -10.36
N ILE A 173 -5.41 -1.43 -10.57
CA ILE A 173 -5.62 -0.16 -11.27
C ILE A 173 -6.42 0.74 -10.33
N LEU A 174 -5.79 1.79 -9.83
CA LEU A 174 -6.49 2.80 -9.04
C LEU A 174 -7.01 3.91 -9.95
N LEU A 175 -8.33 4.08 -9.96
CA LEU A 175 -9.01 5.14 -10.68
C LEU A 175 -9.34 6.30 -9.73
N ALA A 176 -9.10 7.52 -10.19
CA ALA A 176 -9.40 8.76 -9.51
C ALA A 176 -10.16 9.71 -10.45
N ALA A 177 -11.27 10.27 -9.94
CA ALA A 177 -12.19 11.05 -10.76
C ALA A 177 -11.50 12.30 -11.32
N GLY A 178 -11.62 12.50 -12.64
CA GLY A 178 -10.97 13.60 -13.37
C GLY A 178 -9.47 13.43 -13.58
N CYS A 179 -8.85 12.36 -13.07
CA CYS A 179 -7.41 12.15 -13.15
C CYS A 179 -7.01 11.18 -14.26
N ASN A 180 -7.66 10.00 -14.29
CA ASN A 180 -7.34 8.88 -15.19
C ASN A 180 -8.59 8.06 -15.57
N ASP A 181 -9.77 8.69 -15.58
CA ASP A 181 -11.06 8.05 -15.86
C ASP A 181 -11.76 8.57 -17.12
N SER A 182 -11.04 9.31 -17.98
CA SER A 182 -11.52 9.72 -19.30
C SER A 182 -11.65 8.53 -20.25
N GLU A 183 -12.49 8.63 -21.27
CA GLU A 183 -12.67 7.53 -22.23
C GLU A 183 -11.37 7.22 -22.99
N GLU A 184 -10.51 8.21 -23.25
CA GLU A 184 -9.20 7.99 -23.84
C GLU A 184 -8.24 7.26 -22.91
N ASP A 185 -8.27 7.55 -21.60
CA ASP A 185 -7.45 6.84 -20.61
C ASP A 185 -7.91 5.38 -20.47
N LEU A 186 -9.21 5.16 -20.43
CA LEU A 186 -9.81 3.82 -20.37
C LEU A 186 -9.56 3.01 -21.65
N ALA A 187 -9.61 3.65 -22.82
CA ALA A 187 -9.28 3.01 -24.08
C ALA A 187 -7.81 2.57 -24.13
N ALA A 188 -6.88 3.41 -23.67
CA ALA A 188 -5.47 3.06 -23.58
C ALA A 188 -5.23 1.89 -22.61
N LEU A 189 -5.88 1.89 -21.45
CA LEU A 189 -5.83 0.75 -20.53
C LEU A 189 -6.37 -0.52 -21.20
N ALA A 190 -7.50 -0.46 -21.91
CA ALA A 190 -8.06 -1.61 -22.62
C ALA A 190 -7.09 -2.22 -23.65
N VAL A 191 -6.30 -1.38 -24.34
CA VAL A 191 -5.25 -1.85 -25.26
C VAL A 191 -4.18 -2.65 -24.52
N VAL A 192 -3.72 -2.18 -23.35
CA VAL A 192 -2.76 -2.92 -22.53
C VAL A 192 -3.36 -4.23 -22.00
N LEU A 193 -4.59 -4.17 -21.48
CA LEU A 193 -5.26 -5.34 -20.90
C LEU A 193 -5.50 -6.45 -21.94
N CYS A 194 -5.77 -6.09 -23.20
CA CYS A 194 -5.91 -7.04 -24.30
C CYS A 194 -4.64 -7.87 -24.55
N ARG A 195 -3.47 -7.33 -24.20
CA ARG A 195 -2.17 -7.98 -24.39
C ARG A 195 -1.78 -8.89 -23.22
N LEU A 196 -2.54 -8.89 -22.13
CA LEU A 196 -2.24 -9.76 -20.98
C LEU A 196 -2.41 -11.24 -21.36
N PRO A 197 -1.47 -12.11 -20.97
CA PRO A 197 -1.61 -13.54 -21.25
C PRO A 197 -2.78 -14.14 -20.45
N PRO A 198 -3.65 -14.96 -21.07
CA PRO A 198 -4.70 -15.68 -20.35
C PRO A 198 -4.13 -16.53 -19.22
N SER A 199 -4.78 -16.53 -18.06
CA SER A 199 -4.29 -17.22 -16.87
C SER A 199 -5.41 -17.43 -15.86
N ALA A 200 -5.53 -18.63 -15.30
CA ALA A 200 -6.52 -18.95 -14.26
C ALA A 200 -6.17 -18.35 -12.88
N ARG A 201 -4.93 -17.89 -12.70
CA ARG A 201 -4.41 -17.35 -11.43
C ARG A 201 -4.29 -15.82 -11.44
N HIS A 202 -4.21 -15.21 -12.63
CA HIS A 202 -4.10 -13.76 -12.76
C HIS A 202 -5.47 -13.09 -12.78
N ARG A 203 -5.52 -11.84 -12.37
CA ARG A 203 -6.75 -11.02 -12.39
C ARG A 203 -6.39 -9.54 -12.43
N VAL A 204 -7.34 -8.73 -12.84
CA VAL A 204 -7.27 -7.27 -12.81
C VAL A 204 -8.22 -6.78 -11.72
N GLN A 205 -7.75 -5.88 -10.87
CA GLN A 205 -8.48 -5.38 -9.72
C GLN A 205 -8.57 -3.87 -9.79
N LEU A 206 -9.79 -3.37 -10.00
CA LEU A 206 -10.07 -1.95 -9.97
C LEU A 206 -10.30 -1.49 -8.54
N ASN A 207 -9.74 -0.34 -8.22
CA ASN A 207 -9.92 0.33 -6.95
C ASN A 207 -10.07 1.85 -7.14
N THR A 208 -10.48 2.54 -6.09
CA THR A 208 -10.55 4.00 -6.02
C THR A 208 -9.90 4.49 -4.73
N VAL A 209 -9.81 5.81 -4.57
CA VAL A 209 -9.32 6.43 -3.33
C VAL A 209 -10.31 6.17 -2.19
N THR A 210 -9.93 5.38 -1.19
CA THR A 210 -10.80 5.06 -0.05
C THR A 210 -10.27 5.53 1.29
N ARG A 211 -9.07 6.10 1.30
CA ARG A 211 -8.41 6.67 2.49
C ARG A 211 -7.94 8.09 2.20
N PRO A 212 -7.75 8.90 3.25
CA PRO A 212 -7.22 10.24 3.07
C PRO A 212 -5.88 10.16 2.37
N SER A 213 -5.80 10.78 1.21
CA SER A 213 -4.57 10.88 0.44
C SER A 213 -3.83 12.18 0.77
N ARG A 214 -2.61 12.30 0.23
CA ARG A 214 -1.76 13.48 0.34
C ARG A 214 -2.49 14.79 0.00
N THR A 215 -3.35 14.79 -1.02
CA THR A 215 -3.96 16.01 -1.54
C THR A 215 -5.47 15.86 -1.64
N ALA A 216 -6.21 16.85 -1.15
CA ALA A 216 -7.67 16.93 -1.31
C ALA A 216 -8.15 17.00 -2.77
N VAL A 217 -7.22 17.06 -3.73
CA VAL A 217 -7.46 17.16 -5.18
C VAL A 217 -7.82 15.81 -5.81
N VAL A 218 -7.55 14.68 -5.14
CA VAL A 218 -7.90 13.36 -5.69
C VAL A 218 -9.21 12.89 -5.09
N HIS A 219 -10.18 12.64 -5.96
CA HIS A 219 -11.52 12.23 -5.56
C HIS A 219 -11.81 10.78 -5.97
N PRO A 220 -12.60 10.05 -5.16
CA PRO A 220 -13.02 8.72 -5.53
C PRO A 220 -14.04 8.75 -6.67
N LEU A 221 -14.05 7.71 -7.50
CA LEU A 221 -15.20 7.35 -8.31
C LEU A 221 -16.28 6.70 -7.44
N THR A 222 -17.54 6.79 -7.88
CA THR A 222 -18.64 6.02 -7.28
C THR A 222 -18.51 4.54 -7.60
N LEU A 223 -19.18 3.70 -6.80
CA LEU A 223 -19.18 2.25 -7.02
C LEU A 223 -19.81 1.90 -8.37
N GLU A 224 -20.88 2.59 -8.75
CA GLU A 224 -21.58 2.40 -10.01
C GLU A 224 -20.65 2.71 -11.19
N ARG A 225 -19.87 3.80 -11.11
CA ARG A 225 -18.91 4.14 -12.17
C ARG A 225 -17.75 3.12 -12.23
N LEU A 226 -17.23 2.68 -11.09
CA LEU A 226 -16.21 1.61 -11.06
C LEU A 226 -16.72 0.31 -11.69
N GLN A 227 -17.95 -0.10 -11.39
CA GLN A 227 -18.58 -1.29 -11.96
C GLN A 227 -18.81 -1.16 -13.47
N ALA A 228 -19.21 0.03 -13.94
CA ALA A 228 -19.34 0.32 -15.36
C ALA A 228 -18.00 0.21 -16.08
N ILE A 229 -16.93 0.79 -15.51
CA ILE A 229 -15.56 0.71 -16.06
C ILE A 229 -15.05 -0.73 -16.05
N ALA A 230 -15.27 -1.49 -14.96
CA ALA A 230 -14.91 -2.90 -14.90
C ALA A 230 -15.58 -3.70 -16.03
N SER A 231 -16.87 -3.47 -16.25
CA SER A 231 -17.64 -4.12 -17.32
C SER A 231 -17.15 -3.72 -18.73
N GLN A 232 -16.70 -2.48 -18.90
CA GLN A 232 -16.09 -2.00 -20.15
C GLN A 232 -14.75 -2.67 -20.42
N LEU A 233 -13.83 -2.64 -19.44
CA LEU A 233 -12.50 -3.23 -19.56
C LEU A 233 -12.54 -4.75 -19.71
N GLN A 234 -13.49 -5.43 -19.05
CA GLN A 234 -13.67 -6.88 -19.14
C GLN A 234 -13.89 -7.36 -20.59
N LYS A 235 -14.48 -6.54 -21.46
CA LYS A 235 -14.72 -6.89 -22.87
C LYS A 235 -13.43 -7.09 -23.67
N HIS A 236 -12.34 -6.47 -23.22
CA HIS A 236 -11.04 -6.50 -23.89
C HIS A 236 -10.00 -7.30 -23.10
N CYS A 237 -10.25 -7.60 -21.83
CA CYS A 237 -9.33 -8.29 -20.95
C CYS A 237 -9.59 -9.81 -20.95
N PRO A 238 -8.59 -10.66 -21.23
CA PRO A 238 -8.74 -12.12 -21.12
C PRO A 238 -8.72 -12.62 -19.68
N LEU A 239 -8.47 -11.74 -18.70
CA LEU A 239 -8.47 -12.04 -17.28
C LEU A 239 -9.75 -11.52 -16.62
N PRO A 240 -10.16 -12.09 -15.47
CA PRO A 240 -11.22 -11.51 -14.66
C PRO A 240 -10.89 -10.08 -14.24
N VAL A 241 -11.84 -9.16 -14.44
CA VAL A 241 -11.78 -7.77 -13.99
C VAL A 241 -12.75 -7.61 -12.81
N GLU A 242 -12.19 -7.36 -11.63
CA GLU A 242 -12.93 -7.32 -10.37
C GLU A 242 -12.88 -5.90 -9.78
N VAL A 243 -13.94 -5.46 -9.11
CA VAL A 243 -13.91 -4.25 -8.28
C VAL A 243 -13.61 -4.67 -6.86
N LEU A 244 -12.56 -4.09 -6.25
CA LEU A 244 -12.27 -4.28 -4.84
C LEU A 244 -13.33 -3.55 -4.00
N ALA A 245 -14.32 -4.30 -3.52
CA ALA A 245 -15.46 -3.80 -2.78
C ALA A 245 -15.02 -3.04 -1.52
N THR A 246 -15.00 -1.73 -1.62
CA THR A 246 -15.06 -0.81 -0.48
C THR A 246 -16.02 0.29 -0.90
N ALA A 247 -17.11 0.48 -0.15
CA ALA A 247 -18.06 1.53 -0.44
C ALA A 247 -17.32 2.87 -0.61
N PRO A 248 -17.62 3.67 -1.64
CA PRO A 248 -17.03 4.99 -1.79
C PRO A 248 -17.38 5.79 -0.54
N VAL A 249 -16.36 6.17 0.20
CA VAL A 249 -16.53 7.01 1.37
C VAL A 249 -16.79 8.43 0.87
N ALA A 250 -17.92 9.02 1.26
CA ALA A 250 -18.38 10.32 0.77
C ALA A 250 -17.28 11.40 0.79
N VAL A 251 -17.32 12.30 -0.19
CA VAL A 251 -16.23 13.23 -0.59
C VAL A 251 -15.91 14.34 0.46
N ASN A 252 -16.57 14.35 1.62
CA ASN A 252 -16.29 15.34 2.65
C ASN A 252 -15.03 14.96 3.44
N THR A 253 -13.87 15.45 2.98
CA THR A 253 -12.66 15.49 3.80
C THR A 253 -12.62 16.74 4.65
N LYS A 254 -12.59 16.60 5.97
CA LYS A 254 -12.50 17.73 6.90
C LYS A 254 -11.45 17.43 7.98
N ASP A 255 -10.53 18.36 8.19
CA ASP A 255 -9.68 18.34 9.37
C ASP A 255 -10.55 18.59 10.60
N CYS A 256 -10.63 17.59 11.49
CA CYS A 256 -11.53 17.57 12.64
C CYS A 256 -10.78 17.72 13.97
N ASN A 257 -9.61 18.37 13.97
CA ASN A 257 -8.85 18.61 15.20
C ASN A 257 -9.63 19.55 16.15
N ALA A 258 -10.51 18.99 16.97
CA ALA A 258 -11.06 19.68 18.12
C ALA A 258 -9.99 19.73 19.22
N ALA A 259 -9.77 20.92 19.78
CA ALA A 259 -8.96 21.09 20.98
C ALA A 259 -9.70 20.44 22.16
N VAL A 260 -9.14 19.36 22.70
CA VAL A 260 -9.63 18.71 23.91
C VAL A 260 -8.51 18.76 24.95
N ALA A 261 -8.87 19.08 26.18
CA ALA A 261 -7.95 19.23 27.30
C ALA A 261 -7.22 17.91 27.61
N ASP A 262 -5.99 18.07 28.09
CA ASP A 262 -5.00 17.03 28.39
C ASP A 262 -5.51 15.97 29.39
N PRO A 263 -5.73 14.71 28.97
CA PRO A 263 -5.95 13.62 29.90
C PRO A 263 -4.59 13.11 30.39
N ALA A 264 -4.22 13.53 31.60
CA ALA A 264 -3.01 13.07 32.28
C ALA A 264 -3.04 11.54 32.47
N LEU A 265 -1.98 10.87 31.99
CA LEU A 265 -1.67 9.47 32.24
C LEU A 265 -0.19 9.38 32.68
N PRO A 266 0.14 8.59 33.72
CA PRO A 266 1.47 8.58 34.33
C PRO A 266 2.58 8.16 33.34
N SER A 267 3.73 8.84 33.40
CA SER A 267 4.93 8.52 32.63
C SER A 267 5.55 7.20 33.12
N HIS A 268 6.17 6.44 32.20
CA HIS A 268 6.74 5.09 32.41
C HIS A 268 5.75 3.92 32.44
N SER A 269 4.82 3.90 31.49
CA SER A 269 3.85 2.82 31.34
C SER A 269 4.12 1.97 30.09
N PRO A 270 3.72 0.68 30.06
CA PRO A 270 3.64 -0.16 28.84
C PRO A 270 3.08 0.54 27.58
N TRP A 271 2.37 1.65 27.76
CA TRP A 271 1.83 2.53 26.72
C TRP A 271 2.87 3.30 25.89
N GLU A 272 4.10 3.54 26.33
CA GLU A 272 5.12 4.23 25.49
C GLU A 272 5.53 3.38 24.27
N ASN A 273 5.68 2.07 24.48
CA ASN A 273 5.88 1.12 23.38
C ASN A 273 4.64 1.08 22.47
N GLN A 274 3.44 1.15 23.06
CA GLN A 274 2.20 1.18 22.31
C GLN A 274 2.03 2.45 21.46
N ALA A 275 2.44 3.60 21.98
CA ALA A 275 2.43 4.88 21.29
C ALA A 275 3.30 4.86 20.04
N GLU A 276 4.51 4.30 20.16
CA GLU A 276 5.42 4.18 19.02
C GLU A 276 4.86 3.20 17.98
N ARG A 277 4.30 2.07 18.40
CA ARG A 277 3.64 1.12 17.47
C ARG A 277 2.49 1.76 16.70
N ILE A 278 1.67 2.61 17.36
CA ILE A 278 0.61 3.38 16.70
C ILE A 278 1.20 4.33 15.65
N VAL A 279 2.20 5.12 16.02
CA VAL A 279 2.83 6.08 15.09
C VAL A 279 3.46 5.36 13.90
N GLN A 280 4.16 4.25 14.13
CA GLN A 280 4.76 3.45 13.07
C GLN A 280 3.71 2.85 12.12
N MET A 281 2.56 2.42 12.64
CA MET A 281 1.46 1.93 11.79
C MET A 281 0.84 3.06 10.97
N VAL A 282 0.55 4.21 11.60
CA VAL A 282 -0.08 5.37 10.95
C VAL A 282 0.82 6.03 9.89
N ARG A 283 2.15 5.99 10.06
CA ARG A 283 3.13 6.43 9.05
C ARG A 283 3.03 5.64 7.75
N ARG A 284 2.64 4.38 7.81
CA ARG A 284 2.58 3.47 6.65
C ARG A 284 1.19 3.42 6.03
N ARG A 285 0.17 3.76 6.82
CA ARG A 285 -1.24 3.70 6.42
C ARG A 285 -2.09 4.54 7.38
N PRO A 286 -2.86 5.53 6.91
CA PRO A 286 -3.91 6.16 7.69
C PRO A 286 -4.88 5.10 8.23
N CYS A 287 -5.15 5.10 9.53
CA CYS A 287 -5.96 4.07 10.17
C CYS A 287 -7.09 4.67 11.00
N THR A 288 -8.23 3.99 11.07
CA THR A 288 -9.27 4.31 12.06
C THR A 288 -8.86 3.81 13.44
N ALA A 289 -9.56 4.25 14.48
CA ALA A 289 -9.31 3.77 15.84
C ALA A 289 -9.54 2.24 15.93
N GLU A 290 -10.59 1.73 15.31
CA GLU A 290 -10.94 0.31 15.28
C GLU A 290 -9.84 -0.55 14.63
N GLU A 291 -9.26 -0.04 13.54
CA GLU A 291 -8.15 -0.72 12.86
C GLU A 291 -6.90 -0.76 13.73
N LEU A 292 -6.59 0.34 14.43
CA LEU A 292 -5.47 0.40 15.38
C LEU A 292 -5.68 -0.58 16.54
N TRP A 293 -6.88 -0.64 17.12
CA TRP A 293 -7.17 -1.58 18.20
C TRP A 293 -7.05 -3.03 17.75
N ALA A 294 -7.58 -3.36 16.57
CA ALA A 294 -7.53 -4.71 16.02
C ALA A 294 -6.10 -5.15 15.67
N ALA A 295 -5.30 -4.27 15.07
CA ALA A 295 -3.92 -4.59 14.67
C ALA A 295 -2.96 -4.72 15.85
N LEU A 296 -3.21 -3.96 16.92
CA LEU A 296 -2.31 -3.87 18.07
C LEU A 296 -2.74 -4.75 19.25
N GLY A 297 -3.87 -5.44 19.15
CA GLY A 297 -4.39 -6.30 20.21
C GLY A 297 -4.96 -5.52 21.39
N LEU A 298 -5.48 -4.31 21.15
CA LEU A 298 -6.02 -3.41 22.19
C LEU A 298 -7.55 -3.57 22.37
N ALA A 299 -8.13 -4.64 21.81
CA ALA A 299 -9.55 -4.95 21.98
C ALA A 299 -9.89 -5.09 23.48
N GLY A 300 -10.94 -4.40 23.94
CA GLY A 300 -11.32 -4.35 25.36
C GLY A 300 -10.58 -3.29 26.20
N GLN A 301 -9.67 -2.51 25.61
CA GLN A 301 -8.97 -1.38 26.24
C GLN A 301 -9.31 -0.06 25.54
N GLU A 302 -10.57 0.14 25.16
CA GLU A 302 -11.00 1.27 24.32
C GLU A 302 -10.75 2.63 24.98
N ALA A 303 -11.13 2.78 26.25
CA ALA A 303 -10.97 4.05 26.97
C ALA A 303 -9.49 4.50 27.09
N PRO A 304 -8.54 3.69 27.60
CA PRO A 304 -7.14 4.11 27.66
C PRO A 304 -6.49 4.24 26.28
N SER A 305 -6.88 3.41 25.30
CA SER A 305 -6.36 3.51 23.93
C SER A 305 -6.82 4.80 23.23
N ARG A 306 -8.06 5.23 23.48
CA ARG A 306 -8.60 6.50 22.97
C ARG A 306 -7.89 7.70 23.60
N ALA A 307 -7.67 7.67 24.92
CA ALA A 307 -6.89 8.71 25.61
C ALA A 307 -5.45 8.80 25.06
N LEU A 308 -4.82 7.66 24.72
CA LEU A 308 -3.51 7.65 24.09
C LEU A 308 -3.51 8.30 22.70
N LEU A 309 -4.51 8.00 21.86
CA LEU A 309 -4.66 8.63 20.55
C LEU A 309 -4.85 10.13 20.66
N GLU A 310 -5.68 10.59 21.60
CA GLU A 310 -5.89 12.01 21.88
C GLU A 310 -4.59 12.69 22.31
N ARG A 311 -3.81 12.09 23.22
CA ARG A 311 -2.50 12.61 23.63
C ARG A 311 -1.54 12.71 22.46
N LEU A 312 -1.51 11.71 21.57
CA LEU A 312 -0.67 11.74 20.37
C LEU A 312 -1.08 12.83 19.38
N VAL A 313 -2.37 13.13 19.28
CA VAL A 313 -2.88 14.25 18.47
C VAL A 313 -2.50 15.59 19.11
N VAL A 314 -2.70 15.75 20.42
CA VAL A 314 -2.32 16.97 21.17
C VAL A 314 -0.82 17.23 21.10
N ALA A 315 0.00 16.18 21.22
CA ALA A 315 1.45 16.26 21.08
C ALA A 315 1.93 16.51 19.64
N GLY A 316 1.02 16.63 18.67
CA GLY A 316 1.34 16.84 17.26
C GLY A 316 2.05 15.65 16.60
N ARG A 317 2.02 14.46 17.22
CA ARG A 317 2.57 13.21 16.66
C ARG A 317 1.60 12.56 15.68
N LEU A 318 0.31 12.79 15.87
CA LEU A 318 -0.77 12.39 14.96
C LEU A 318 -1.65 13.60 14.61
N ARG A 319 -2.43 13.47 13.55
CA ARG A 319 -3.56 14.36 13.22
C ARG A 319 -4.79 13.54 12.84
N ARG A 320 -5.98 14.12 12.98
CA ARG A 320 -7.23 13.50 12.56
C ARG A 320 -7.72 14.10 11.26
N GLN A 321 -8.23 13.25 10.37
CA GLN A 321 -8.90 13.67 9.14
C GLN A 321 -10.11 12.78 8.91
N CYS A 322 -11.28 13.40 8.77
CA CYS A 322 -12.46 12.66 8.32
C CYS A 322 -12.36 12.43 6.82
N GLN A 323 -12.81 11.28 6.37
CA GLN A 323 -13.24 11.06 4.99
C GLN A 323 -14.61 10.40 5.08
N GLY A 324 -15.62 11.05 4.51
CA GLY A 324 -17.03 10.67 4.66
C GLY A 324 -17.42 10.52 6.13
N ALA A 325 -17.92 9.34 6.51
CA ALA A 325 -18.33 9.05 7.89
C ALA A 325 -17.21 8.52 8.79
N ALA A 326 -16.03 8.20 8.22
CA ALA A 326 -14.92 7.60 8.96
C ALA A 326 -13.90 8.66 9.38
N GLU A 327 -13.41 8.56 10.61
CA GLU A 327 -12.28 9.34 11.12
C GLU A 327 -11.00 8.51 11.02
N PHE A 328 -9.97 9.07 10.38
CA PHE A 328 -8.66 8.45 10.26
C PHE A 328 -7.62 9.25 11.04
N TYR A 329 -6.66 8.54 11.62
CA TYR A 329 -5.43 9.08 12.17
C TYR A 329 -4.33 9.04 11.11
N LEU A 330 -3.61 10.14 11.00
CA LEU A 330 -2.47 10.35 10.09
C LEU A 330 -1.25 10.84 10.87
N PRO A 331 -0.04 10.75 10.31
CA PRO A 331 1.15 11.32 10.93
C PRO A 331 0.99 12.83 11.13
N GLY A 332 1.48 13.33 12.26
CA GLY A 332 1.52 14.77 12.53
C GLY A 332 2.44 15.52 11.57
N THR A 333 2.17 16.81 11.36
CA THR A 333 2.85 17.64 10.35
C THR A 333 4.32 17.95 10.66
N GLY A 334 4.80 17.67 11.88
CA GLY A 334 6.18 17.90 12.32
C GLY A 334 7.05 16.64 12.38
N VAL A 335 6.58 15.51 11.85
CA VAL A 335 7.27 14.23 11.90
C VAL A 335 7.73 13.87 10.48
N SER A 336 8.77 14.57 10.00
CA SER A 336 9.53 14.21 8.78
C SER A 336 10.65 13.26 9.13
#